data_AF-A0A565CN88-F1
#
_entry.id   AF-A0A565CN88-F1
#
_cell.length_a   1.000
_cell.length_b   1.000
_cell.length_c   1.000
_cell.angle_alpha   90.00
_cell.angle_beta   90.00
_cell.angle_gamma   90.00
#
_symmetry.space_group_name_H-M   'P 1'
#
loop_
_entity.id
_entity.type
_entity.pdbx_description
1 polymer ?
#
loop_
_entity_poly.entity_id
_entity_poly.type
_entity_poly.pdbx_seq_one_letter_code
_entity_poly.pdbx_strand_id
1 'polypeptide(L)'
;MSLEDEEFVIPVMESLLPEISTRLNPPKEVLVDNSCWVLAFTGAFCAIVHSIEIPSHAKSVKEIAYKMVDSVRELVERGMEVGLVRRAFRDVENIVKKQLEWFGTSDFKFVKGMLWRLYEIKGMKMESKIVLWRISFILERGVAEQLKEYPKTELDWINQPED
;
A
#
# COMPACT_ATOMS: atom_id res chain seq x y z
N MET A 1 -8.99 17.66 -1.25
CA MET A 1 -10.32 17.04 -1.09
C MET A 1 -11.34 18.10 -0.67
N SER A 2 -12.62 17.89 -0.94
CA SER A 2 -13.67 18.76 -0.41
C SER A 2 -14.01 18.35 1.03
N LEU A 3 -14.47 19.27 1.87
CA LEU A 3 -14.84 19.00 3.27
C LEU A 3 -15.94 17.93 3.40
N GLU A 4 -16.74 17.70 2.35
CA GLU A 4 -17.76 16.67 2.27
C GLU A 4 -17.16 15.25 2.18
N ASP A 5 -15.95 15.12 1.61
CA ASP A 5 -15.23 13.84 1.53
C ASP A 5 -14.69 13.43 2.91
N GLU A 6 -14.25 14.40 3.73
CA GLU A 6 -13.72 14.14 5.06
C GLU A 6 -14.80 13.62 6.03
N GLU A 7 -16.01 14.18 5.97
CA GLU A 7 -17.14 13.79 6.84
C GLU A 7 -17.60 12.34 6.60
N PHE A 8 -17.44 11.82 5.38
CA PHE A 8 -17.77 10.43 5.05
C PHE A 8 -16.58 9.46 5.19
N VAL A 9 -15.39 9.87 4.75
CA VAL A 9 -14.20 9.01 4.78
C VAL A 9 -13.75 8.75 6.22
N ILE A 10 -13.79 9.75 7.10
CA ILE A 10 -13.29 9.62 8.47
C ILE A 10 -14.02 8.51 9.27
N PRO A 11 -15.36 8.51 9.39
CA PRO A 11 -16.07 7.48 10.16
C PRO A 11 -15.92 6.07 9.56
N VAL A 12 -15.91 5.98 8.22
CA VAL A 12 -15.72 4.71 7.53
C VAL A 12 -14.32 4.15 7.84
N MET A 13 -13.30 5.00 7.80
CA MET A 13 -11.92 4.62 8.08
C MET A 13 -11.72 4.23 9.55
N GLU A 14 -12.31 4.95 10.49
CA GLU A 14 -12.28 4.58 11.91
C GLU A 14 -12.81 3.15 12.16
N SER A 15 -13.80 2.71 11.38
CA SER A 15 -14.34 1.34 11.46
C SER A 15 -13.50 0.29 10.70
N LEU A 16 -12.96 0.65 9.53
CA LEU A 16 -12.26 -0.30 8.65
C LEU A 16 -10.81 -0.53 9.04
N LEU A 17 -10.11 0.49 9.51
CA LEU A 17 -8.67 0.41 9.79
C LEU A 17 -8.30 -0.61 10.87
N PRO A 18 -9.03 -0.74 11.99
CA PRO A 18 -8.75 -1.79 12.99
C PRO A 18 -8.89 -3.20 12.41
N GLU A 19 -9.87 -3.39 11.53
CA GLU A 19 -10.16 -4.67 10.90
C GLU A 19 -9.08 -5.02 9.85
N ILE A 20 -8.72 -4.06 9.00
CA ILE A 20 -7.60 -4.18 8.08
C ILE A 20 -6.32 -4.54 8.84
N SER A 21 -6.02 -3.80 9.92
CA SER A 21 -4.85 -4.06 10.75
C SER A 21 -4.88 -5.49 11.30
N THR A 22 -6.01 -5.96 11.82
CA THR A 22 -6.13 -7.32 12.36
C THR A 22 -5.89 -8.39 11.29
N ARG A 23 -6.44 -8.19 10.08
CA ARG A 23 -6.33 -9.14 8.97
C ARG A 23 -5.01 -9.06 8.20
N LEU A 24 -4.22 -8.01 8.40
CA LEU A 24 -2.83 -7.94 7.94
C LEU A 24 -1.88 -8.84 8.75
N ASN A 25 -2.32 -9.44 9.86
CA ASN A 25 -1.52 -10.46 10.53
C ASN A 25 -1.32 -11.67 9.59
N PRO A 26 -0.07 -12.07 9.27
CA PRO A 26 0.20 -13.11 8.30
C PRO A 26 -0.43 -14.45 8.68
N PRO A 27 -1.09 -15.16 7.75
CA PRO A 27 -1.53 -16.53 7.99
C PRO A 27 -0.35 -17.43 8.35
N LYS A 28 -0.58 -18.36 9.28
CA LYS A 28 0.42 -19.35 9.72
C LYS A 28 0.50 -20.56 8.79
N GLU A 29 -0.57 -20.85 8.07
CA GLU A 29 -0.69 -21.99 7.15
C GLU A 29 -1.18 -21.51 5.78
N VAL A 30 -0.77 -22.21 4.71
CA VAL A 30 -1.28 -21.98 3.36
C VAL A 30 -2.67 -22.64 3.25
N LEU A 31 -3.68 -22.06 3.89
CA LEU A 31 -5.05 -22.54 3.77
C LEU A 31 -5.66 -22.07 2.44
N VAL A 32 -6.65 -22.84 1.95
CA VAL A 32 -7.34 -22.59 0.66
C VAL A 32 -8.03 -21.22 0.64
N ASP A 33 -8.33 -20.64 1.81
CA ASP A 33 -9.01 -19.35 1.96
C ASP A 33 -8.09 -18.24 2.50
N ASN A 34 -6.92 -18.05 1.88
CA ASN A 34 -6.09 -16.86 2.15
C ASN A 34 -6.65 -15.56 1.52
N SER A 35 -7.94 -15.55 1.15
CA SER A 35 -8.62 -14.38 0.60
C SER A 35 -8.59 -13.21 1.58
N CYS A 36 -8.74 -13.48 2.88
CA CYS A 36 -8.79 -12.45 3.92
C CYS A 36 -7.53 -11.58 3.98
N TRP A 37 -6.33 -12.18 3.90
CA TRP A 37 -5.08 -11.40 3.93
C TRP A 37 -4.89 -10.61 2.64
N VAL A 38 -5.19 -11.20 1.48
CA VAL A 38 -5.10 -10.49 0.19
C VAL A 38 -6.06 -9.30 0.17
N LEU A 39 -7.30 -9.50 0.63
CA LEU A 39 -8.30 -8.44 0.73
C LEU A 39 -7.88 -7.37 1.74
N ALA A 40 -7.28 -7.76 2.87
CA ALA A 40 -6.78 -6.80 3.85
C ALA A 40 -5.60 -5.98 3.30
N PHE A 41 -4.66 -6.61 2.59
CA PHE A 41 -3.54 -5.91 1.96
C PHE A 41 -4.01 -4.93 0.88
N THR A 42 -4.91 -5.39 0.01
CA THR A 42 -5.49 -4.54 -1.04
C THR A 42 -6.35 -3.42 -0.45
N GLY A 43 -7.15 -3.73 0.58
CA GLY A 43 -7.96 -2.75 1.30
C GLY A 43 -7.10 -1.71 2.03
N ALA A 44 -5.99 -2.14 2.65
CA ALA A 44 -5.01 -1.25 3.28
C ALA A 44 -4.39 -0.28 2.27
N PHE A 45 -4.04 -0.76 1.08
CA PHE A 45 -3.53 0.08 0.01
C PHE A 45 -4.54 1.17 -0.37
N CYS A 46 -5.79 0.80 -0.66
CA CYS A 46 -6.83 1.77 -0.99
C CYS A 46 -7.10 2.75 0.15
N ALA A 47 -7.19 2.25 1.38
CA ALA A 47 -7.37 3.04 2.58
C ALA A 47 -6.28 4.12 2.70
N ILE A 48 -5.01 3.75 2.53
CA ILE A 48 -3.93 4.73 2.61
C ILE A 48 -4.03 5.76 1.48
N VAL A 49 -4.21 5.34 0.22
CA VAL A 49 -4.36 6.28 -0.90
C VAL A 49 -5.49 7.29 -0.66
N HIS A 50 -6.62 6.85 -0.10
CA HIS A 50 -7.75 7.73 0.20
C HIS A 50 -7.59 8.59 1.46
N SER A 51 -6.58 8.35 2.29
CA SER A 51 -6.39 9.07 3.56
C SER A 51 -5.00 9.67 3.74
N ILE A 52 -4.09 9.51 2.76
CA ILE A 52 -2.71 10.00 2.83
C ILE A 52 -2.65 11.52 2.89
N GLU A 53 -3.69 12.24 2.48
CA GLU A 53 -3.77 13.70 2.56
C GLU A 53 -4.62 14.20 3.74
N ILE A 54 -5.18 13.31 4.55
CA ILE A 54 -6.03 13.66 5.69
C ILE A 54 -5.18 13.70 6.98
N PRO A 55 -4.95 14.88 7.59
CA PRO A 55 -4.08 15.03 8.75
C PRO A 55 -4.49 14.18 9.96
N SER A 56 -5.80 14.07 10.21
CA SER A 56 -6.34 13.28 11.32
C SER A 56 -6.04 11.79 11.21
N HIS A 57 -5.71 11.29 10.01
CA HIS A 57 -5.37 9.89 9.75
C HIS A 57 -3.87 9.61 9.62
N ALA A 58 -3.00 10.62 9.71
CA ALA A 58 -1.55 10.49 9.52
C ALA A 58 -0.95 9.33 10.32
N LYS A 59 -1.30 9.24 11.60
CA LYS A 59 -0.82 8.18 12.50
C LYS A 59 -1.28 6.79 12.03
N SER A 60 -2.57 6.63 11.73
CA SER A 60 -3.13 5.34 11.32
C SER A 60 -2.60 4.90 9.96
N VAL A 61 -2.45 5.83 9.01
CA VAL A 61 -1.81 5.59 7.71
C VAL A 61 -0.40 5.05 7.90
N LYS A 62 0.40 5.71 8.74
CA LYS A 62 1.77 5.29 9.05
C LYS A 62 1.81 3.89 9.66
N GLU A 63 0.98 3.62 10.67
CA GLU A 63 0.91 2.31 11.32
C GLU A 63 0.54 1.19 10.34
N ILE A 64 -0.44 1.42 9.47
CA ILE A 64 -0.88 0.43 8.48
C ILE A 64 0.18 0.22 7.41
N ALA A 65 0.80 1.28 6.90
CA ALA A 65 1.84 1.17 5.89
C ALA A 65 3.02 0.32 6.37
N TYR A 66 3.47 0.51 7.61
CA TYR A 66 4.49 -0.35 8.20
C TYR A 66 4.02 -1.79 8.37
N LYS A 67 2.79 -1.96 8.86
CA LYS A 67 2.21 -3.29 9.05
C LYS A 67 2.11 -4.06 7.73
N MET A 68 1.76 -3.40 6.63
CA MET A 68 1.78 -4.01 5.29
C MET A 68 3.18 -4.53 4.91
N VAL A 69 4.22 -3.73 5.13
CA VAL A 69 5.62 -4.11 4.81
C VAL A 69 6.09 -5.26 5.69
N ASP A 70 5.87 -5.17 7.01
CA ASP A 70 6.27 -6.21 7.97
C ASP A 70 5.53 -7.53 7.72
N SER A 71 4.25 -7.45 7.37
CA SER A 71 3.43 -8.60 7.02
C SER A 71 3.95 -9.33 5.78
N VAL A 72 4.34 -8.58 4.73
CA VAL A 72 4.98 -9.18 3.55
C VAL A 72 6.33 -9.79 3.91
N ARG A 73 7.14 -9.15 4.75
CA ARG A 73 8.44 -9.67 5.19
C ARG A 73 8.28 -11.05 5.84
N GLU A 74 7.36 -11.17 6.79
CA GLU A 74 7.07 -12.43 7.48
C GLU A 74 6.57 -13.53 6.52
N LEU A 75 5.73 -13.19 5.52
CA LEU A 75 5.29 -14.14 4.51
C LEU A 75 6.41 -14.60 3.56
N VAL A 76 7.35 -13.72 3.25
CA VAL A 76 8.54 -14.05 2.46
C VAL A 76 9.45 -15.00 3.25
N GLU A 77 9.69 -14.72 4.53
CA GLU A 77 10.47 -15.59 5.42
C GLU A 77 9.85 -17.00 5.56
N ARG A 78 8.52 -17.08 5.53
CA ARG A 78 7.75 -18.35 5.53
C ARG A 78 7.69 -19.05 4.17
N GLY A 79 8.22 -18.46 3.10
CA GLY A 79 8.14 -19.01 1.75
C GLY A 79 6.75 -18.98 1.11
N MET A 80 5.81 -18.20 1.66
CA MET A 80 4.41 -18.09 1.19
C MET A 80 4.20 -17.04 0.08
N GLU A 81 5.29 -16.41 -0.37
CA GLU A 81 5.27 -15.27 -1.29
C GLU A 81 4.57 -15.53 -2.63
N VAL A 82 4.95 -16.59 -3.36
CA VAL A 82 4.54 -16.79 -4.76
C VAL A 82 3.03 -17.02 -4.91
N GLY A 83 2.41 -17.64 -3.90
CA GLY A 83 0.97 -17.89 -3.88
C GLY A 83 0.17 -16.71 -3.36
N LEU A 84 0.65 -16.06 -2.28
CA LEU A 84 -0.13 -15.10 -1.51
C LEU A 84 0.25 -13.65 -1.81
N VAL A 85 1.50 -13.28 -1.51
CA VAL A 85 2.02 -11.91 -1.70
C VAL A 85 1.91 -11.48 -3.16
N ARG A 86 2.25 -12.38 -4.08
CA ARG A 86 2.16 -12.09 -5.53
C ARG A 86 0.74 -11.79 -5.98
N ARG A 87 -0.27 -12.44 -5.38
CA ARG A 87 -1.69 -12.18 -5.72
C ARG A 87 -2.08 -10.77 -5.27
N ALA A 88 -1.76 -10.41 -4.02
CA ALA A 88 -2.03 -9.06 -3.51
C ALA A 88 -1.30 -7.98 -4.33
N PHE A 89 -0.05 -8.21 -4.75
CA PHE A 89 0.66 -7.27 -5.62
C PHE A 89 -0.01 -7.11 -6.99
N ARG A 90 -0.58 -8.17 -7.57
CA ARG A 90 -1.32 -8.06 -8.84
C ARG A 90 -2.63 -7.29 -8.66
N ASP A 91 -3.30 -7.43 -7.52
CA ASP A 91 -4.50 -6.65 -7.22
C ASP A 91 -4.16 -5.16 -7.12
N VAL A 92 -3.08 -4.82 -6.41
CA VAL A 92 -2.54 -3.45 -6.37
C VAL A 92 -2.14 -2.95 -7.76
N GLU A 93 -1.47 -3.78 -8.57
CA GLU A 93 -1.13 -3.42 -9.96
C GLU A 93 -2.38 -3.04 -10.78
N ASN A 94 -3.47 -3.80 -10.63
CA ASN A 94 -4.73 -3.52 -11.31
C ASN A 94 -5.40 -2.24 -10.80
N ILE A 95 -5.31 -1.94 -9.51
CA ILE A 95 -5.84 -0.70 -8.92
C ILE A 95 -5.05 0.50 -9.45
N VAL A 96 -3.72 0.44 -9.38
CA VAL A 96 -2.84 1.53 -9.88
C VAL A 96 -3.13 1.80 -11.36
N LYS A 97 -3.29 0.78 -12.20
CA LYS A 97 -3.68 0.98 -13.62
C LYS A 97 -5.00 1.71 -13.81
N LYS A 98 -5.99 1.44 -12.96
CA LYS A 98 -7.34 2.00 -13.07
C LYS A 98 -7.44 3.40 -12.49
N GLN A 99 -6.66 3.70 -11.45
CA GLN A 99 -6.75 4.95 -10.70
C GLN A 99 -5.65 5.95 -11.05
N LEU A 100 -4.75 5.62 -11.99
CA LEU A 100 -3.55 6.38 -12.31
C LEU A 100 -3.80 7.87 -12.60
N GLU A 101 -4.89 8.18 -13.29
CA GLU A 101 -5.27 9.56 -13.67
C GLU A 101 -5.68 10.42 -12.47
N TRP A 102 -6.02 9.79 -11.35
CA TRP A 102 -6.48 10.45 -10.12
C TRP A 102 -5.37 10.62 -9.08
N PHE A 103 -4.17 10.11 -9.35
CA PHE A 103 -3.08 10.15 -8.39
C PHE A 103 -2.53 11.58 -8.26
N GLY A 104 -2.56 12.08 -7.04
CA GLY A 104 -1.86 13.32 -6.66
C GLY A 104 -0.39 13.09 -6.36
N THR A 105 0.29 14.16 -5.94
CA THR A 105 1.69 14.13 -5.53
C THR A 105 1.90 13.19 -4.33
N SER A 106 1.01 13.26 -3.35
CA SER A 106 1.06 12.43 -2.13
C SER A 106 0.92 10.94 -2.45
N ASP A 107 -0.01 10.59 -3.34
CA ASP A 107 -0.23 9.21 -3.79
C ASP A 107 0.99 8.67 -4.52
N PHE A 108 1.53 9.44 -5.47
CA PHE A 108 2.74 9.04 -6.20
C PHE A 108 3.90 8.77 -5.24
N LYS A 109 4.15 9.70 -4.32
CA LYS A 109 5.24 9.61 -3.33
C LYS A 109 5.05 8.39 -2.41
N PHE A 110 3.84 8.17 -1.93
CA PHE A 110 3.48 7.01 -1.11
C PHE A 110 3.71 5.71 -1.87
N VAL A 111 3.12 5.54 -3.05
CA VAL A 111 3.22 4.28 -3.81
C VAL A 111 4.67 4.01 -4.20
N LYS A 112 5.45 5.03 -4.63
CA LYS A 112 6.89 4.86 -4.90
C LYS A 112 7.65 4.38 -3.69
N GLY A 113 7.44 4.99 -2.53
CA GLY A 113 8.11 4.59 -1.30
C GLY A 113 7.72 3.19 -0.85
N MET A 114 6.43 2.86 -0.88
CA MET A 114 5.93 1.54 -0.53
C MET A 114 6.57 0.46 -1.41
N LEU A 115 6.59 0.66 -2.73
CA LEU A 115 7.20 -0.27 -3.68
C LEU A 115 8.69 -0.46 -3.41
N TRP A 116 9.42 0.63 -3.09
CA TRP A 116 10.82 0.55 -2.72
C TRP A 116 11.01 -0.30 -1.46
N ARG A 117 10.25 -0.05 -0.39
CA ARG A 117 10.33 -0.83 0.86
C ARG A 117 10.04 -2.32 0.65
N LEU A 118 9.03 -2.64 -0.15
CA LEU A 118 8.69 -4.02 -0.48
C LEU A 118 9.80 -4.70 -1.30
N TYR A 119 10.42 -3.96 -2.22
CA TYR A 119 11.50 -4.48 -3.08
C TYR A 119 12.78 -4.81 -2.31
N GLU A 120 13.05 -4.10 -1.21
CA GLU A 120 14.20 -4.31 -0.32
C GLU A 120 14.08 -5.53 0.59
N ILE A 121 12.91 -6.14 0.69
CA ILE A 121 12.70 -7.35 1.51
C ILE A 121 13.63 -8.47 1.02
N LYS A 122 14.53 -8.90 1.91
CA LYS A 122 15.46 -10.00 1.66
C LYS A 122 14.70 -11.31 1.50
N GLY A 123 15.15 -12.14 0.57
CA GLY A 123 14.53 -13.44 0.27
C GLY A 123 13.35 -13.38 -0.69
N MET A 124 12.87 -12.19 -1.08
CA MET A 124 11.78 -12.06 -2.04
C MET A 124 12.20 -12.57 -3.43
N LYS A 125 11.41 -13.48 -4.00
CA LYS A 125 11.65 -14.09 -5.30
C LYS A 125 11.41 -13.11 -6.45
N MET A 126 12.04 -13.42 -7.58
CA MET A 126 12.03 -12.56 -8.75
C MET A 126 10.61 -12.39 -9.32
N GLU A 127 9.76 -13.41 -9.20
CA GLU A 127 8.39 -13.41 -9.71
C GLU A 127 7.49 -12.36 -9.05
N SER A 128 7.73 -12.00 -7.78
CA SER A 128 7.02 -10.93 -7.09
C SER A 128 7.71 -9.59 -7.30
N LYS A 129 9.05 -9.55 -7.34
CA LYS A 129 9.81 -8.35 -7.69
C LYS A 129 9.46 -7.80 -9.07
N ILE A 130 9.21 -8.68 -10.05
CA ILE A 130 8.74 -8.30 -11.38
C ILE A 130 7.38 -7.59 -11.32
N VAL A 131 6.48 -7.99 -10.42
CA VAL A 131 5.19 -7.29 -10.25
C VAL A 131 5.41 -5.91 -9.66
N LEU A 132 6.21 -5.78 -8.60
CA LEU A 132 6.56 -4.48 -8.01
C LEU A 132 7.20 -3.53 -9.04
N TRP A 133 8.12 -4.05 -9.85
CA TRP A 133 8.77 -3.29 -10.91
C TRP A 133 7.78 -2.82 -11.97
N ARG A 134 6.83 -3.68 -12.39
CA ARG A 134 5.76 -3.28 -13.32
C ARG A 134 4.88 -2.18 -12.75
N ILE A 135 4.49 -2.26 -11.48
CA ILE A 135 3.71 -1.20 -10.82
C ILE A 135 4.50 0.11 -10.86
N SER A 136 5.78 0.07 -10.48
CA SER A 136 6.63 1.27 -10.55
C SER A 136 6.70 1.81 -11.98
N PHE A 137 6.85 0.95 -13.00
CA PHE A 137 6.92 1.39 -14.39
C PHE A 137 5.61 2.04 -14.87
N ILE A 138 4.46 1.49 -14.49
CA ILE A 138 3.14 2.07 -14.80
C ILE A 138 3.01 3.45 -14.16
N LEU A 139 3.36 3.55 -12.88
CA LEU A 139 3.31 4.78 -12.12
C LEU A 139 4.19 5.88 -12.76
N GLU A 140 5.42 5.53 -13.12
CA GLU A 140 6.36 6.45 -13.76
C GLU A 140 5.89 6.96 -15.12
N ARG A 141 5.16 6.14 -15.88
CA ARG A 141 4.73 6.51 -17.23
C ARG A 141 3.41 7.24 -17.29
N GLY A 142 2.51 6.99 -16.35
CA GLY A 142 1.17 7.55 -16.41
C GLY A 142 0.90 8.72 -15.48
N VAL A 143 1.68 8.92 -14.42
CA VAL A 143 1.56 10.13 -13.59
C VAL A 143 2.29 11.29 -14.27
N ALA A 144 1.65 12.45 -14.30
CA ALA A 144 2.20 13.65 -14.92
C ALA A 144 3.48 14.12 -14.18
N GLU A 145 4.49 14.57 -14.93
CA GLU A 145 5.83 14.86 -14.40
C GLU A 145 5.82 15.83 -13.22
N GLN A 146 4.94 16.84 -13.25
CA GLN A 146 4.80 17.83 -12.19
C GLN A 146 4.29 17.26 -10.85
N LEU A 147 3.68 16.07 -10.85
CA LEU A 147 3.17 15.40 -9.65
C LEU A 147 4.19 14.39 -9.08
N LYS A 148 5.33 14.18 -9.75
CA LYS A 148 6.31 13.17 -9.36
C LYS A 148 7.24 13.70 -8.26
N GLU A 149 6.84 13.53 -7.02
CA GLU A 149 7.72 13.74 -5.87
C GLU A 149 8.24 12.40 -5.34
N TYR A 150 9.57 12.25 -5.33
CA TYR A 150 10.21 11.05 -4.83
C TYR A 150 10.51 11.16 -3.34
N PRO A 151 10.35 10.07 -2.57
CA PRO A 151 10.73 10.06 -1.17
C PRO A 151 12.25 10.22 -1.03
N LYS A 152 12.66 11.21 -0.25
CA LYS A 152 14.07 11.56 0.00
C LYS A 152 14.68 10.73 1.14
N THR A 153 13.86 10.20 2.04
CA THR A 153 14.30 9.43 3.22
C THR A 153 13.39 8.23 3.50
N GLU A 154 13.81 7.36 4.42
CA GLU A 154 13.07 6.17 4.88
C GLU A 154 11.62 6.45 5.33
N LEU A 155 11.35 7.66 5.81
CA LEU A 155 10.07 8.05 6.41
C LEU A 155 9.28 8.99 5.50
N ASP A 156 9.96 9.62 4.53
CA ASP A 156 9.40 10.70 3.72
C ASP A 156 8.23 10.26 2.83
N TRP A 157 8.10 8.96 2.55
CA TRP A 157 7.02 8.41 1.73
C TRP A 157 5.66 8.28 2.44
N ILE A 158 5.61 8.44 3.77
CA ILE A 158 4.39 8.34 4.58
C ILE A 158 4.25 9.50 5.57
N ASN A 159 5.17 10.45 5.54
CA ASN A 159 5.05 11.67 6.30
C ASN A 159 4.19 12.65 5.52
N GLN A 160 3.15 13.15 6.17
CA GLN A 160 2.38 14.28 5.68
C GLN A 160 3.12 15.57 6.05
N PRO A 161 2.96 16.67 5.27
CA PRO A 161 3.40 17.97 5.74
C PRO A 161 2.73 18.27 7.09
N GLU A 162 3.54 18.56 8.11
CA GLU A 162 3.04 19.12 9.36
C GLU A 162 2.63 20.57 9.07
N ASP A 163 1.34 20.90 9.25
CA ASP A 163 0.86 22.29 9.23
C ASP A 163 1.51 23.14 10.32
#